data_AF-R4X1X4-F1
#
_entry.id   AF-R4X1X4-F1
#
_cell.length_a   1.000
_cell.length_b   1.000
_cell.length_c   1.000
_cell.angle_alpha   90.00
_cell.angle_beta   90.00
_cell.angle_gamma   90.00
#
_symmetry.space_group_name_H-M   'P 1'
#
loop_
_entity.id
_entity.type
_entity.pdbx_description
1 polymer ?
#
loop_
_entity_poly.entity_id
_entity_poly.type
_entity_poly.pdbx_seq_one_letter_code
_entity_poly.pdbx_strand_id
1 'polypeptide(L)' 'MPQLPSMPHSGGNAVPIFRNASGDTWDGLGDMPEWLKRAVHAGQDIEFYRV' A
#
# COMPACT_ATOMS: atom_id res chain seq x y z
N MET A 1 -24.46 22.51 -2.45
CA MET A 1 -23.09 22.15 -2.85
C MET A 1 -23.06 20.65 -3.11
N PRO A 2 -22.60 20.16 -4.28
CA PRO A 2 -22.47 18.73 -4.50
C PRO A 2 -21.32 18.19 -3.66
N GLN A 3 -21.57 17.13 -2.89
CA GLN A 3 -20.54 16.41 -2.13
C GLN A 3 -19.58 15.74 -3.13
N LEU A 4 -18.29 16.08 -3.06
CA LEU A 4 -17.26 15.32 -3.76
C LEU A 4 -17.25 13.87 -3.22
N PRO A 5 -16.96 12.87 -4.06
CA PRO A 5 -16.71 11.53 -3.55
C PRO A 5 -15.49 11.57 -2.62
N SER A 6 -15.69 11.18 -1.36
CA SER A 6 -14.66 11.07 -0.34
C SER A 6 -13.60 10.06 -0.80
N MET A 7 -12.51 10.57 -1.36
CA MET A 7 -11.25 9.85 -1.49
C MET A 7 -10.86 9.37 -0.08
N PRO A 8 -10.34 8.14 0.10
CA PRO A 8 -9.82 7.72 1.40
C PRO A 8 -8.63 8.62 1.75
N HIS A 9 -8.84 9.48 2.75
CA HIS A 9 -7.81 10.35 3.31
C HIS A 9 -6.96 9.51 4.27
N SER A 10 -5.95 8.81 3.76
CA SER A 10 -4.92 8.20 4.61
C SER A 10 -3.75 9.19 4.76
N GLY A 11 -3.76 9.92 5.87
CA GLY A 11 -2.59 10.37 6.63
C GLY A 11 -1.59 11.31 5.95
N GLY A 12 -1.57 12.57 6.38
CA GLY A 12 -0.55 13.54 5.98
C GLY A 12 0.88 13.01 6.13
N ASN A 13 1.69 13.16 5.08
CA ASN A 13 3.13 12.89 5.05
C ASN A 13 3.55 11.48 5.54
N ALA A 14 2.68 10.47 5.43
CA ALA A 14 3.13 9.09 5.59
C ALA A 14 3.84 8.70 4.29
N VAL A 15 5.17 8.58 4.36
CA VAL A 15 5.97 8.08 3.25
C VAL A 15 5.51 6.65 2.97
N PRO A 16 5.06 6.29 1.75
CA PRO A 16 4.65 4.92 1.46
C PRO A 16 5.84 4.02 1.78
N ILE A 17 5.67 3.04 2.67
CA ILE A 17 6.78 2.21 3.12
C ILE A 17 7.08 1.12 2.10
N PHE A 18 6.05 0.63 1.40
CA PHE A 18 6.16 -0.41 0.39
C PHE A 18 5.46 0.01 -0.91
N ARG A 19 6.01 -0.39 -2.06
CA ARG A 19 5.48 -0.18 -3.41
C ARG A 19 5.73 -1.42 -4.26
N ASN A 20 4.73 -1.83 -5.03
CA ASN A 20 4.84 -2.95 -5.98
C ASN A 20 5.05 -2.49 -7.43
N ALA A 21 5.32 -3.47 -8.31
CA ALA A 21 5.52 -3.24 -9.74
C ALA A 21 4.26 -2.75 -10.48
N SER A 22 3.06 -3.05 -9.96
CA SER A 22 1.78 -2.57 -10.49
C SER A 22 1.53 -1.09 -10.16
N GLY A 23 2.29 -0.52 -9.22
CA GLY A 23 2.13 0.86 -8.74
C GLY A 23 1.30 0.99 -7.46
N ASP A 24 0.84 -0.11 -6.86
CA ASP A 24 0.22 -0.09 -5.54
C ASP A 24 1.27 0.23 -4.48
N THR A 25 0.90 1.09 -3.53
CA THR A 25 1.71 1.46 -2.38
C THR A 25 1.00 1.09 -1.09
N TRP A 26 1.78 0.69 -0.08
CA TRP A 26 1.29 0.41 1.26
C TRP A 26 2.17 1.11 2.29
N ASP A 27 1.52 1.84 3.18
CA ASP A 27 2.18 2.71 4.16
C ASP A 27 2.58 1.94 5.44
N GLY A 28 2.40 0.61 5.45
CA GLY A 28 2.56 -0.22 6.66
C GLY A 28 1.40 -0.09 7.66
N LEU A 29 0.38 0.69 7.31
CA LEU A 29 -0.78 0.99 8.15
C LEU A 29 -2.01 0.21 7.66
N GLY A 30 -2.75 -0.36 8.61
CA GLY A 30 -3.98 -1.11 8.31
C GLY A 30 -3.74 -2.53 7.81
N ASP A 31 -4.67 -3.05 7.01
CA ASP A 31 -4.65 -4.44 6.57
C ASP A 31 -3.63 -4.65 5.44
N MET A 32 -2.88 -5.74 5.54
CA MET A 32 -1.87 -6.09 4.55
C MET A 32 -2.53 -6.38 3.19
N PRO A 33 -2.16 -5.67 2.11
CA PRO A 33 -2.83 -5.81 0.82
C PRO A 33 -2.55 -7.17 0.17
N GLU A 34 -3.46 -7.59 -0.73
CA GLU A 34 -3.39 -8.90 -1.37
C GLU A 34 -2.10 -9.11 -2.16
N TRP A 35 -1.53 -8.07 -2.77
CA TRP A 35 -0.26 -8.17 -3.49
C TRP A 35 0.91 -8.49 -2.55
N LEU A 36 0.93 -7.96 -1.33
CA LEU A 36 1.97 -8.24 -0.33
C LEU A 36 1.80 -9.65 0.24
N LYS A 37 0.55 -10.04 0.54
CA LYS A 37 0.20 -11.43 0.92
C LYS A 37 0.66 -12.43 -0.16
N ARG A 38 0.40 -12.12 -1.44
CA ARG A 38 0.80 -12.95 -2.57
C ARG A 38 2.32 -13.03 -2.74
N ALA A 39 3.05 -11.93 -2.58
CA ALA A 39 4.50 -11.90 -2.63
C ALA A 39 5.12 -12.80 -1.54
N VAL A 40 4.66 -12.66 -0.29
CA VAL A 40 5.11 -13.51 0.82
C VAL A 40 4.78 -14.98 0.56
N HIS A 41 3.56 -15.28 0.10
CA HIS A 41 3.17 -16.65 -0.25
C HIS A 41 3.98 -17.24 -1.41
N ALA A 42 4.45 -16.41 -2.34
CA ALA A 42 5.34 -16.82 -3.42
C ALA A 42 6.81 -17.02 -2.95
N GLY A 43 7.12 -16.73 -1.69
CA GLY A 43 8.48 -16.76 -1.15
C GLY A 43 9.30 -15.52 -1.51
N GLN A 44 8.67 -14.45 -2.01
CA GLN A 44 9.33 -13.16 -2.15
C GLN A 44 9.38 -12.41 -0.82
N ASP A 45 10.50 -11.75 -0.60
CA ASP A 45 10.70 -10.91 0.56
C ASP A 45 9.98 -9.56 0.40
N ILE A 46 9.29 -9.11 1.45
CA ILE A 46 8.57 -7.83 1.46
C ILE A 46 9.51 -6.63 1.42
N GLU A 47 10.76 -6.80 1.84
CA GLU A 47 11.81 -5.76 1.76
C GLU A 47 12.07 -5.34 0.32
N PHE A 48 11.86 -6.23 -0.66
CA PHE A 48 11.98 -5.88 -2.08
C PHE A 48 10.97 -4.83 -2.53
N TYR A 49 9.84 -4.78 -1.84
CA TYR A 49 8.80 -3.81 -2.08
C TYR A 49 9.03 -2.53 -1.28
N ARG A 50 9.96 -2.50 -0.32
CA ARG A 50 10.21 -1.32 0.50
C ARG A 50 10.83 -0.19 -0.33
N VAL A 51 10.36 1.05 -0.17
CA VAL A 51 10.91 2.25 -0.87
C VAL A 51 11.71 3.16 0.05
#